data_AF-A0A7V5R0D4-F1
#
_entry.id   AF-A0A7V5R0D4-F1
#
_cell.length_a   1.000
_cell.length_b   1.000
_cell.length_c   1.000
_cell.angle_alpha   90.00
_cell.angle_beta   90.00
_cell.angle_gamma   90.00
#
_symmetry.space_group_name_H-M   'P 1'
#
loop_
_entity.id
_entity.type
_entity.pdbx_description
1 polymer ?
#
loop_
_entity_poly.entity_id
_entity_poly.type
_entity_poly.pdbx_seq_one_letter_code
_entity_poly.pdbx_strand_id
1 'polypeptide(L)'
;KQDDKEAVKWYKKSAAQGNAVGQYNLGVMYRDGTGVKQDDKEAAKWLKKSAVQGNAEGQNNLAGMYVNGRGVAQDYKEAVKWYKKSAAQGYPKAQYILGLMYRYGLGVKQNDKEAVKWLKKSAAQGNAEAHELLEVYKRKFRVISDDSLF
;
A
#
# COMPACT_ATOMS: atom_id res chain seq x y z
N LYS A 1 17.75 -2.20 21.03
CA LYS A 1 17.18 -1.10 21.87
C LYS A 1 18.03 0.16 21.89
N GLN A 2 19.32 0.10 22.22
CA GLN A 2 20.20 1.29 22.14
C GLN A 2 20.40 1.73 20.68
N ASP A 3 20.61 0.77 19.78
CA ASP A 3 20.79 1.04 18.34
C ASP A 3 19.54 1.65 17.71
N ASP A 4 18.34 1.22 18.12
CA ASP A 4 17.08 1.78 17.63
C ASP A 4 16.94 3.25 18.00
N LYS A 5 17.31 3.64 19.22
CA LYS A 5 17.29 5.04 19.65
C LYS A 5 18.29 5.88 18.87
N GLU A 6 19.45 5.33 18.52
CA GLU A 6 20.45 6.02 17.73
C GLU A 6 20.01 6.15 16.26
N ALA A 7 19.43 5.10 15.69
CA ALA A 7 18.81 5.14 14.37
C ALA A 7 17.71 6.21 14.29
N VAL A 8 16.86 6.36 15.32
CA VAL A 8 15.88 7.45 15.38
C VAL A 8 16.54 8.81 15.28
N LYS A 9 17.67 9.05 15.97
CA LYS A 9 18.36 10.34 15.90
C LYS A 9 18.85 10.64 14.49
N TRP A 10 19.42 9.65 13.81
CA TRP A 10 19.88 9.79 12.43
C TRP A 10 18.72 10.02 11.45
N TYR A 11 17.65 9.24 11.55
CA TYR A 11 16.48 9.43 10.69
C TYR A 11 15.75 10.74 10.98
N LYS A 12 15.73 11.24 12.22
CA LYS A 12 15.22 12.59 12.53
C LYS A 12 16.03 13.68 11.81
N LYS A 13 17.36 13.61 11.83
CA LYS A 13 18.22 14.57 11.11
C LYS A 13 17.96 14.51 9.61
N SER A 14 17.97 13.30 9.02
CA SER A 14 17.71 13.09 7.59
C SER A 14 16.31 13.56 7.17
N ALA A 15 15.28 13.21 7.95
CA ALA A 15 13.90 13.60 7.69
C ALA A 15 13.67 15.12 7.79
N ALA A 16 14.34 15.77 8.76
CA ALA A 16 14.31 17.22 8.94
C ALA A 16 14.94 17.96 7.75
N GLN A 17 15.95 17.37 7.10
CA GLN A 17 16.57 17.89 5.88
C GLN A 17 15.73 17.60 4.61
N GLY A 18 14.54 17.03 4.76
CA GLY A 18 13.64 16.77 3.63
C GLY A 18 13.88 15.45 2.92
N ASN A 19 14.83 14.61 3.32
CA ASN A 19 15.11 13.35 2.63
C ASN A 19 13.91 12.38 2.73
N ALA A 20 13.36 11.97 1.57
CA ALA A 20 12.16 11.14 1.52
C ALA A 20 12.34 9.75 2.18
N VAL A 21 13.51 9.13 2.07
CA VAL A 21 13.81 7.83 2.71
C VAL A 21 13.93 7.99 4.22
N GLY A 22 14.60 9.05 4.69
CA GLY A 22 14.66 9.39 6.11
C GLY A 22 13.27 9.64 6.71
N GLN A 23 12.41 10.36 5.99
CA GLN A 23 11.01 10.58 6.39
C GLN A 23 10.21 9.27 6.43
N TYR A 24 10.39 8.38 5.44
CA TYR A 24 9.75 7.07 5.44
C TYR A 24 10.16 6.25 6.67
N ASN A 25 11.47 6.09 6.90
CA ASN A 25 11.98 5.30 8.01
C ASN A 25 11.56 5.86 9.36
N LEU A 26 11.62 7.19 9.54
CA LEU A 26 11.12 7.81 10.77
C LEU A 26 9.62 7.57 10.97
N GLY A 27 8.82 7.64 9.90
CA GLY A 27 7.40 7.33 9.95
C GLY A 27 7.13 5.88 10.37
N VAL A 28 7.89 4.92 9.82
CA VAL A 28 7.80 3.51 10.21
C VAL A 28 8.18 3.30 11.68
N MET A 29 9.25 3.95 12.15
CA MET A 29 9.66 3.86 13.57
C MET A 29 8.58 4.37 14.52
N TYR A 30 7.91 5.47 14.18
CA TYR A 30 6.76 5.96 14.96
C TYR A 30 5.56 5.00 14.90
N ARG A 31 5.29 4.38 13.75
CA ARG A 31 4.18 3.41 13.58
C ARG A 31 4.39 2.16 14.44
N ASP A 32 5.63 1.70 14.53
CA ASP A 32 5.98 0.43 15.18
C ASP A 32 6.45 0.61 16.63
N GLY A 33 6.72 1.85 17.06
CA GLY A 33 7.29 2.13 18.38
C GLY A 33 8.75 1.69 18.52
N THR A 34 9.48 1.60 17.42
CA THR A 34 10.88 1.16 17.40
C THR A 34 11.80 2.32 17.74
N GLY A 35 12.43 2.30 18.91
CA GLY A 35 13.34 3.37 19.38
C GLY A 35 12.64 4.68 19.80
N VAL A 36 11.34 4.82 19.52
CA VAL A 36 10.45 5.93 19.93
C VAL A 36 9.16 5.37 20.52
N LYS A 37 8.44 6.17 21.30
CA LYS A 37 7.06 5.82 21.67
C LYS A 37 6.23 5.73 20.39
N GLN A 38 5.44 4.66 20.27
CA GLN A 38 4.54 4.49 19.14
C GLN A 38 3.55 5.66 19.06
N ASP A 39 3.41 6.24 17.87
CA ASP A 39 2.51 7.35 17.56
C ASP A 39 2.09 7.29 16.09
N ASP A 40 0.88 6.80 15.84
CA ASP A 40 0.36 6.69 14.47
C ASP A 40 0.12 8.06 13.82
N LYS A 41 -0.13 9.13 14.58
CA LYS A 41 -0.34 10.48 14.00
C LYS A 41 0.98 11.05 13.47
N GLU A 42 2.06 10.93 14.25
CA GLU A 42 3.39 11.32 13.77
C GLU A 42 3.87 10.40 12.64
N ALA A 43 3.59 9.10 12.71
CA ALA A 43 3.86 8.19 11.60
C ALA A 43 3.20 8.64 10.29
N ALA A 44 1.88 8.93 10.32
CA ALA A 44 1.15 9.41 9.15
C ALA A 44 1.73 10.70 8.57
N LYS A 45 2.13 11.64 9.44
CA LYS A 45 2.73 12.91 9.04
C LYS A 45 4.05 12.70 8.30
N TRP A 46 4.95 11.87 8.82
CA TRP A 46 6.24 11.59 8.17
C TRP A 46 6.09 10.76 6.90
N LEU A 47 5.24 9.73 6.92
CA LEU A 47 4.91 8.94 5.73
C LEU A 47 4.28 9.80 4.65
N LYS A 48 3.43 10.78 4.99
CA LYS A 48 2.87 11.74 4.03
C LYS A 48 3.94 12.61 3.38
N LYS A 49 4.89 13.14 4.15
CA LYS A 49 6.00 13.92 3.57
C LYS A 49 6.83 13.06 2.60
N SER A 50 7.13 11.82 2.96
CA SER A 50 7.83 10.88 2.08
C SER A 50 7.03 10.55 0.82
N ALA A 51 5.74 10.26 0.98
CA ALA A 51 4.84 9.87 -0.11
C ALA A 51 4.64 10.99 -1.15
N VAL A 52 4.53 12.25 -0.67
CA VAL A 52 4.42 13.44 -1.53
C VAL A 52 5.64 13.62 -2.42
N GLN A 53 6.82 13.21 -1.94
CA GLN A 53 8.07 13.24 -2.71
C GLN A 53 8.25 12.06 -3.66
N GLY A 54 7.25 11.18 -3.79
CA GLY A 54 7.29 10.07 -4.74
C GLY A 54 7.78 8.75 -4.16
N ASN A 55 8.20 8.67 -2.88
CA ASN A 55 8.68 7.40 -2.32
C ASN A 55 7.57 6.33 -2.30
N ALA A 56 7.75 5.26 -3.08
CA ALA A 56 6.74 4.23 -3.28
C ALA A 56 6.34 3.49 -1.99
N GLU A 57 7.29 3.27 -1.08
CA GLU A 57 7.03 2.62 0.21
C GLU A 57 6.23 3.54 1.14
N GLY A 58 6.59 4.82 1.21
CA GLY A 58 5.85 5.86 1.93
C GLY A 58 4.42 5.98 1.42
N GLN A 59 4.22 5.96 0.10
CA GLN A 59 2.89 5.94 -0.52
C GLN A 59 2.08 4.71 -0.12
N ASN A 60 2.68 3.51 -0.21
CA ASN A 60 2.02 2.26 0.18
C ASN A 60 1.63 2.25 1.67
N ASN A 61 2.53 2.69 2.54
CA ASN A 61 2.31 2.68 3.98
C ASN A 61 1.27 3.74 4.39
N LEU A 62 1.32 4.94 3.82
CA LEU A 62 0.29 5.96 4.03
C LEU A 62 -1.09 5.49 3.55
N ALA A 63 -1.15 4.81 2.39
CA ALA A 63 -2.39 4.21 1.91
C ALA A 63 -2.96 3.20 2.91
N GLY A 64 -2.10 2.35 3.48
CA GLY A 64 -2.48 1.43 4.56
C GLY A 64 -3.00 2.12 5.81
N MET A 65 -2.46 3.30 6.16
CA MET A 65 -2.97 4.09 7.29
C MET A 65 -4.38 4.61 7.03
N TYR A 66 -4.65 5.10 5.82
CA TYR A 66 -6.00 5.50 5.40
C TYR A 66 -6.99 4.33 5.33
N VAL A 67 -6.55 3.13 4.92
CA VAL A 67 -7.41 1.92 4.95
C VAL A 67 -7.83 1.58 6.37
N ASN A 68 -6.93 1.70 7.34
CA ASN A 68 -7.17 1.26 8.71
C ASN A 68 -7.61 2.38 9.66
N GLY A 69 -7.67 3.64 9.21
CA GLY A 69 -7.94 4.79 10.09
C GLY A 69 -6.89 4.98 11.19
N ARG A 70 -5.63 4.59 10.95
CA ARG A 70 -4.53 4.71 11.93
C ARG A 70 -3.82 6.04 11.74
N GLY A 71 -3.85 6.92 12.74
CA GLY A 71 -3.19 8.22 12.69
C GLY A 71 -3.83 9.25 11.73
N VAL A 72 -4.76 8.81 10.89
CA VAL A 72 -5.60 9.59 9.98
C VAL A 72 -7.02 9.03 10.05
N ALA A 73 -8.03 9.82 9.68
CA ALA A 73 -9.37 9.29 9.51
C ALA A 73 -9.38 8.23 8.40
N GLN A 74 -10.17 7.16 8.58
CA GLN A 74 -10.31 6.13 7.57
C GLN A 74 -10.90 6.72 6.29
N ASP A 75 -10.23 6.50 5.15
CA ASP A 75 -10.67 6.98 3.85
C ASP A 75 -10.15 6.07 2.73
N TYR A 76 -11.02 5.20 2.22
CA TYR A 76 -10.66 4.32 1.11
C TYR A 76 -10.37 5.08 -0.19
N LYS A 77 -11.01 6.24 -0.45
CA LYS A 77 -10.75 7.01 -1.67
C LYS A 77 -9.33 7.58 -1.63
N GLU A 78 -8.90 8.08 -0.49
CA GLU A 78 -7.55 8.58 -0.30
C GLU A 78 -6.52 7.43 -0.35
N ALA A 79 -6.83 6.29 0.26
CA ALA A 79 -6.00 5.08 0.15
C ALA A 79 -5.80 4.66 -1.32
N VAL A 80 -6.85 4.63 -2.14
CA VAL A 80 -6.73 4.31 -3.58
C VAL A 80 -5.76 5.26 -4.28
N LYS A 81 -5.84 6.57 -4.01
CA LYS A 81 -4.93 7.55 -4.66
C LYS A 81 -3.47 7.21 -4.37
N TRP A 82 -3.15 6.90 -3.11
CA TRP A 82 -1.79 6.58 -2.70
C TRP A 82 -1.34 5.19 -3.19
N TYR A 83 -2.20 4.17 -3.11
CA TYR A 83 -1.89 2.86 -3.70
C TYR A 83 -1.70 2.92 -5.21
N LYS A 84 -2.48 3.73 -5.95
CA LYS A 84 -2.28 3.94 -7.39
C LYS A 84 -0.88 4.48 -7.70
N LYS A 85 -0.42 5.48 -6.93
CA LYS A 85 0.92 6.05 -7.12
C LYS A 85 2.01 5.01 -6.84
N SER A 86 1.89 4.25 -5.75
CA SER A 86 2.88 3.21 -5.39
C SER A 86 2.87 2.05 -6.39
N ALA A 87 1.68 1.58 -6.79
CA ALA A 87 1.49 0.51 -7.76
C ALA A 87 2.00 0.87 -9.17
N ALA A 88 1.84 2.14 -9.58
CA ALA A 88 2.38 2.66 -10.84
C ALA A 88 3.91 2.62 -10.89
N GLN A 89 4.58 2.73 -9.74
CA GLN A 89 6.03 2.57 -9.60
C GLN A 89 6.50 1.12 -9.50
N GLY A 90 5.58 0.15 -9.65
CA GLY A 90 5.94 -1.26 -9.64
C GLY A 90 5.78 -1.96 -8.29
N TYR A 91 5.44 -1.27 -7.19
CA TYR A 91 5.46 -1.88 -5.86
C TYR A 91 4.47 -3.05 -5.74
N PRO A 92 4.93 -4.32 -5.61
CA PRO A 92 4.07 -5.50 -5.78
C PRO A 92 2.90 -5.55 -4.79
N LYS A 93 3.15 -5.18 -3.54
CA LYS A 93 2.13 -5.14 -2.48
C LYS A 93 1.04 -4.10 -2.78
N ALA A 94 1.42 -2.92 -3.27
CA ALA A 94 0.45 -1.89 -3.66
C ALA A 94 -0.38 -2.32 -4.87
N GLN A 95 0.22 -3.00 -5.85
CA GLN A 95 -0.49 -3.55 -7.01
C GLN A 95 -1.52 -4.60 -6.57
N TYR A 96 -1.15 -5.51 -5.68
CA TYR A 96 -2.07 -6.52 -5.14
C TYR A 96 -3.25 -5.87 -4.42
N ILE A 97 -2.96 -4.96 -3.47
CA ILE A 97 -4.01 -4.29 -2.68
C ILE A 97 -4.91 -3.46 -3.58
N LEU A 98 -4.36 -2.72 -4.55
CA LEU A 98 -5.17 -1.97 -5.51
C LEU A 98 -6.08 -2.90 -6.33
N GLY A 99 -5.59 -4.09 -6.70
CA GLY A 99 -6.39 -5.14 -7.32
C GLY A 99 -7.58 -5.57 -6.45
N LEU A 100 -7.35 -5.77 -5.15
CA LEU A 100 -8.43 -6.07 -4.18
C LEU A 100 -9.42 -4.91 -4.04
N MET A 101 -8.95 -3.67 -4.00
CA MET A 101 -9.82 -2.50 -3.89
C MET A 101 -10.74 -2.38 -5.11
N TYR A 102 -10.25 -2.65 -6.32
CA TYR A 102 -11.09 -2.74 -7.52
C TYR A 102 -12.03 -3.94 -7.51
N ARG A 103 -11.60 -5.10 -7.00
CA ARG A 103 -12.45 -6.29 -6.88
C ARG A 103 -13.66 -6.07 -5.96
N TYR A 104 -13.45 -5.39 -4.84
CA TYR A 104 -14.47 -5.20 -3.81
C TYR A 104 -15.13 -3.81 -3.80
N GLY A 105 -14.73 -2.93 -4.73
CA GLY A 105 -15.28 -1.58 -4.80
C GLY A 105 -14.91 -0.68 -3.60
N LEU A 106 -13.74 -0.89 -2.99
CA LEU A 106 -13.30 -0.13 -1.82
C LEU A 106 -12.72 1.21 -2.26
N GLY A 107 -13.44 2.31 -2.06
CA GLY A 107 -12.98 3.65 -2.45
C GLY A 107 -12.94 3.91 -3.96
N VAL A 108 -13.31 2.92 -4.77
CA VAL A 108 -13.47 2.98 -6.23
C VAL A 108 -14.70 2.18 -6.64
N LYS A 109 -15.26 2.46 -7.81
CA LYS A 109 -16.27 1.58 -8.40
C LYS A 109 -15.65 0.20 -8.64
N GLN A 110 -16.36 -0.85 -8.25
CA GLN A 110 -15.96 -2.23 -8.53
C GLN A 110 -15.69 -2.42 -10.02
N ASN A 111 -14.56 -3.05 -10.35
CA ASN A 111 -14.14 -3.28 -11.72
C ASN A 111 -13.18 -4.49 -11.81
N ASP A 112 -13.72 -5.64 -12.20
CA ASP A 112 -12.95 -6.88 -12.33
C ASP A 112 -11.83 -6.79 -13.38
N LYS A 113 -12.00 -5.99 -14.46
CA LYS A 113 -10.96 -5.80 -15.48
C LYS A 113 -9.75 -5.07 -14.90
N GLU A 114 -9.97 -3.98 -14.17
CA GLU A 114 -8.88 -3.27 -13.49
C GLU A 114 -8.27 -4.11 -12.36
N ALA A 115 -9.09 -4.88 -11.62
CA ALA A 115 -8.60 -5.80 -10.60
C ALA A 115 -7.61 -6.81 -11.20
N VAL A 116 -8.02 -7.53 -12.25
CA VAL A 116 -7.18 -8.51 -12.96
C VAL A 116 -5.90 -7.88 -13.50
N LYS A 117 -5.98 -6.66 -14.05
CA LYS A 117 -4.81 -5.93 -14.56
C LYS A 117 -3.76 -5.69 -13.46
N TRP A 118 -4.16 -5.20 -12.30
CA TRP A 118 -3.23 -4.95 -11.19
C TRP A 118 -2.72 -6.24 -10.55
N LEU A 119 -3.58 -7.25 -10.39
CA LEU A 119 -3.19 -8.56 -9.89
C LEU A 119 -2.16 -9.25 -10.80
N LYS A 120 -2.32 -9.18 -12.12
CA LYS A 120 -1.33 -9.71 -13.08
C LYS A 120 0.04 -9.07 -12.90
N LYS A 121 0.11 -7.75 -12.70
CA LYS A 121 1.37 -7.05 -12.44
C LYS A 121 2.03 -7.50 -11.13
N SER A 122 1.24 -7.70 -10.08
CA SER A 122 1.75 -8.17 -8.79
C SER A 122 2.22 -9.63 -8.87
N ALA A 123 1.43 -10.49 -9.52
CA ALA A 123 1.74 -11.90 -9.75
C ALA A 123 3.03 -12.08 -10.57
N ALA A 124 3.21 -11.28 -11.64
CA ALA A 124 4.44 -11.29 -12.45
C ALA A 124 5.72 -11.00 -11.63
N GLN A 125 5.59 -10.43 -10.43
CA GLN A 125 6.68 -10.16 -9.50
C GLN A 125 6.73 -11.17 -8.34
N GLY A 126 6.07 -12.32 -8.47
CA GLY A 126 6.12 -13.42 -7.51
C GLY A 126 5.09 -13.35 -6.38
N ASN A 127 4.09 -12.45 -6.43
CA ASN A 127 3.03 -12.43 -5.41
C ASN A 127 2.09 -13.64 -5.58
N ALA A 128 2.23 -14.62 -4.69
CA ALA A 128 1.44 -15.86 -4.69
C ALA A 128 -0.06 -15.61 -4.45
N GLU A 129 -0.43 -14.68 -3.58
CA GLU A 129 -1.83 -14.33 -3.31
C GLU A 129 -2.50 -13.75 -4.57
N ALA A 130 -1.76 -12.93 -5.33
CA ALA A 130 -2.22 -12.40 -6.59
C ALA A 130 -2.41 -13.51 -7.64
N HIS A 131 -1.50 -14.50 -7.68
CA HIS A 131 -1.65 -15.68 -8.54
C HIS A 131 -2.91 -16.47 -8.21
N GLU A 132 -3.12 -16.82 -6.94
CA GLU A 132 -4.29 -17.58 -6.50
C GLU A 132 -5.59 -16.86 -6.85
N LEU A 133 -5.63 -15.54 -6.64
CA LEU A 133 -6.82 -14.75 -6.93
C LEU A 133 -7.12 -14.67 -8.44
N LEU A 134 -6.09 -14.69 -9.29
CA LEU A 134 -6.26 -14.78 -10.74
C LEU A 134 -6.85 -16.13 -11.17
N GLU A 135 -6.50 -17.23 -10.49
CA GLU A 135 -7.11 -18.54 -10.75
C GLU A 135 -8.59 -18.57 -10.36
N VAL A 136 -8.98 -17.87 -9.29
CA VAL A 136 -10.40 -17.67 -8.94
C VAL A 136 -11.13 -16.93 -10.07
N TYR A 137 -10.55 -15.87 -10.62
CA TYR A 137 -11.14 -15.15 -11.76
C TYR A 137 -11.26 -16.04 -13.00
N LYS A 138 -10.21 -16.81 -13.36
CA LYS A 138 -10.25 -17.73 -14.49
C LYS A 138 -11.37 -18.76 -14.36
N ARG A 139 -11.52 -19.37 -13.18
CA ARG A 139 -12.60 -20.33 -12.91
C ARG A 139 -13.97 -19.68 -13.06
N LYS A 140 -14.17 -18.51 -12.43
CA LYS A 140 -15.44 -17.76 -12.52
C LYS A 140 -15.84 -17.46 -13.97
N PHE A 141 -14.91 -17.04 -14.82
CA PHE A 141 -15.21 -16.69 -16.20
C PHE A 141 -15.22 -17.87 -17.18
N ARG A 142 -14.52 -18.98 -16.88
CA ARG A 142 -14.57 -20.21 -17.65
C ARG A 142 -15.89 -20.97 -17.47
N VAL A 143 -16.44 -20.96 -16.25
CA VAL A 143 -17.74 -21.61 -15.97
C VAL A 143 -18.90 -20.87 -16.67
N ILE A 144 -18.81 -19.55 -16.84
CA ILE A 144 -19.87 -18.76 -17.52
C ILE A 144 -19.95 -19.07 -19.03
N SER A 145 -18.86 -19.56 -19.66
CA SER A 145 -18.90 -19.93 -21.09
C SER A 145 -19.38 -21.37 -21.35
N ASP A 146 -19.30 -22.27 -20.37
CA ASP A 146 -19.72 -23.67 -20.55
C ASP A 146 -21.23 -23.89 -20.27
N ASP A 147 -21.90 -22.99 -19.54
CA ASP A 147 -23.36 -23.09 -19.25
C ASP A 147 -24.27 -22.47 -20.33
N SER A 148 -23.78 -22.32 -21.57
CA SER A 148 -24.54 -21.74 -22.70
C SER A 148 -24.76 -22.68 -23.90
N LEU A 149 -24.70 -23.99 -23.67
CA LEU A 149 -25.04 -25.00 -24.66
C LEU A 149 -26.25 -25.82 -24.17
N PHE A 150 -27.44 -25.29 -24.41
CA PHE A 150 -28.63 -26.10 -24.69
C PHE A 150 -28.53 -26.63 -26.12
#